data_AF-A0A562C1P2-F1
#
_entry.id   AF-A0A562C1P2-F1
#
_cell.length_a   1.000
_cell.length_b   1.000
_cell.length_c   1.000
_cell.angle_alpha   90.00
_cell.angle_beta   90.00
_cell.angle_gamma   90.00
#
_symmetry.space_group_name_H-M   'P 1'
#
loop_
_entity.id
_entity.type
_entity.pdbx_description
1 polymer ?
#
loop_
_entity_poly.entity_id
_entity_poly.type
_entity_poly.pdbx_seq_one_letter_code
_entity_poly.pdbx_strand_id
1 'polypeptide(L)'
;MDSFENIWKKQCEAARTIKTRYGDKAAFDYLIGEKLLHFMAAAKDRSEFARHLPAFVSAVREIFLASEIDQHLERLQARLAENARDHDELDLEGSNTAKSDLELLRQISDLLRAPNLGTA
;
A
#
# COMPACT_ATOMS: atom_id res chain seq x y z
N MET A 1 -0.23 24.22 -9.26
CA MET A 1 -1.16 23.09 -9.07
C MET A 1 -0.42 21.85 -9.52
N ASP A 2 0.15 21.10 -8.58
CA ASP A 2 0.73 19.79 -8.90
C ASP A 2 -0.40 18.85 -9.31
N SER A 3 -0.43 18.42 -10.58
CA SER A 3 -1.34 17.37 -11.03
C SER A 3 -1.20 16.13 -10.14
N PHE A 4 -2.30 15.42 -9.88
CA PHE A 4 -2.32 14.19 -9.07
C PHE A 4 -1.28 13.15 -9.52
N GLU A 5 -0.88 13.19 -10.79
CA GLU A 5 0.24 12.45 -11.39
C GLU A 5 1.59 12.63 -10.69
N ASN A 6 1.81 13.74 -9.99
CA ASN A 6 3.05 14.00 -9.28
C ASN A 6 3.03 13.48 -7.84
N ILE A 7 1.85 13.23 -7.26
CA ILE A 7 1.75 12.87 -5.84
C ILE A 7 2.38 11.49 -5.58
N TRP A 8 1.99 10.48 -6.35
CA TRP A 8 2.54 9.13 -6.18
C TRP A 8 4.04 9.07 -6.55
N LYS A 9 4.49 9.86 -7.53
CA LYS A 9 5.92 9.99 -7.87
C LYS A 9 6.73 10.58 -6.72
N LYS A 10 6.24 11.66 -6.10
CA LYS A 10 6.84 12.26 -4.90
C LYS A 10 6.86 11.29 -3.72
N GLN A 11 5.82 10.47 -3.56
CA GLN A 11 5.78 9.44 -2.54
C GLN A 11 6.81 8.33 -2.79
N CYS A 12 7.00 7.90 -4.04
CA CYS A 12 8.07 6.98 -4.42
C CYS A 12 9.47 7.55 -4.15
N GLU A 13 9.70 8.82 -4.47
CA GLU A 13 10.97 9.50 -4.19
C GLU A 13 11.24 9.64 -2.67
N ALA A 14 10.21 9.99 -1.91
CA ALA A 14 10.27 10.00 -0.46
C ALA A 14 10.59 8.60 0.09
N ALA A 15 9.96 7.54 -0.45
CA ALA A 15 10.23 6.18 -0.04
C ALA A 15 11.68 5.74 -0.34
N ARG A 16 12.24 6.13 -1.50
CA ARG A 16 13.67 5.90 -1.80
C ARG A 16 14.55 6.59 -0.75
N THR A 17 14.24 7.84 -0.40
CA THR A 17 14.96 8.59 0.63
C THR A 17 14.85 7.93 2.00
N ILE A 18 13.65 7.46 2.37
CA ILE A 18 13.42 6.74 3.63
C ILE A 18 14.19 5.41 3.62
N LYS A 19 14.21 4.68 2.50
CA LYS A 19 14.96 3.43 2.34
C LYS A 19 16.43 3.65 2.64
N THR A 20 17.02 4.70 2.07
CA THR A 20 18.42 5.06 2.29
C THR A 20 18.72 5.50 3.73
N ARG A 21 17.81 6.23 4.40
CA ARG A 21 18.07 6.79 5.73
C ARG A 21 17.65 5.90 6.91
N TYR A 22 16.60 5.11 6.74
CA TYR A 22 15.91 4.39 7.81
C TYR A 22 15.73 2.88 7.50
N GLY A 23 16.16 2.44 6.33
CA GLY A 23 16.11 1.04 5.91
C GLY A 23 14.79 0.62 5.26
N ASP A 24 14.78 -0.61 4.76
CA ASP A 24 13.73 -1.15 3.88
C ASP A 24 12.37 -1.21 4.58
N LYS A 25 12.37 -1.58 5.87
CA LYS A 25 11.16 -1.65 6.68
C LYS A 25 10.43 -0.31 6.76
N ALA A 26 11.15 0.77 7.07
CA ALA A 26 10.54 2.09 7.22
C ALA A 26 9.98 2.60 5.90
N ALA A 27 10.71 2.36 4.80
CA ALA A 27 10.25 2.74 3.47
C ALA A 27 9.02 1.94 3.04
N PHE A 28 8.96 0.65 3.39
CA PHE A 28 7.84 -0.22 3.08
C PHE A 28 6.59 0.16 3.88
N ASP A 29 6.72 0.34 5.20
CA ASP A 29 5.64 0.77 6.08
C ASP A 29 5.04 2.10 5.58
N TYR A 30 5.88 3.05 5.14
CA TYR A 30 5.44 4.31 4.55
C TYR A 30 4.77 4.12 3.17
N LEU A 31 5.45 3.47 2.22
CA LEU A 31 4.98 3.45 0.83
C LEU A 31 3.82 2.49 0.61
N ILE A 32 3.90 1.27 1.13
CA ILE A 32 2.87 0.24 0.95
C ILE A 32 1.85 0.30 2.08
N GLY A 33 2.35 0.31 3.33
CA GLY A 33 1.49 0.25 4.51
C GLY A 33 0.61 1.47 4.71
N GLU A 34 1.03 2.63 4.21
CA GLU A 34 0.26 3.87 4.33
C GLU A 34 -0.13 4.44 2.96
N LYS A 35 0.82 4.77 2.08
CA LYS A 35 0.48 5.52 0.86
C LYS A 35 -0.29 4.70 -0.17
N LEU A 36 0.17 3.50 -0.50
CA LEU A 36 -0.50 2.65 -1.50
C LEU A 36 -1.88 2.18 -1.00
N LEU A 37 -1.99 1.87 0.28
CA LEU A 37 -3.26 1.49 0.90
C LEU A 37 -4.29 2.62 0.82
N HIS A 38 -3.93 3.84 1.23
CA HIS A 38 -4.80 5.00 1.07
C HIS A 38 -5.10 5.32 -0.41
N PHE A 39 -4.13 5.10 -1.31
CA PHE A 39 -4.33 5.34 -2.74
C PHE A 39 -5.34 4.36 -3.34
N MET A 40 -5.30 3.08 -2.96
CA MET A 40 -6.28 2.08 -3.38
C MET A 40 -7.65 2.30 -2.77
N ALA A 41 -7.72 2.73 -1.50
CA ALA A 41 -8.98 3.17 -0.90
C ALA A 41 -9.61 4.32 -1.72
N ALA A 42 -8.83 5.36 -2.03
CA ALA A 42 -9.29 6.49 -2.84
C ALA A 42 -9.65 6.09 -4.29
N ALA A 43 -8.99 5.07 -4.86
CA ALA A 43 -9.26 4.57 -6.20
C ALA A 43 -10.63 3.88 -6.34
N LYS A 44 -11.25 3.44 -5.23
CA LYS A 44 -12.62 2.90 -5.25
C LYS A 44 -13.65 3.98 -5.58
N ASP A 45 -13.48 5.18 -5.03
CA ASP A 45 -14.41 6.30 -5.22
C ASP A 45 -14.01 7.25 -6.36
N ARG A 46 -12.72 7.27 -6.73
CA ARG A 46 -12.17 8.23 -7.70
C ARG A 46 -11.43 7.54 -8.83
N SER A 47 -12.04 7.54 -10.02
CA SER A 47 -11.49 6.94 -11.24
C SER A 47 -10.15 7.57 -11.70
N GLU A 48 -9.85 8.79 -11.25
CA GLU A 48 -8.57 9.46 -11.46
C GLU A 48 -7.40 8.78 -10.75
N PHE A 49 -7.65 8.08 -9.65
CA PHE A 49 -6.62 7.32 -8.93
C PHE A 49 -6.45 5.93 -9.56
N ALA A 50 -7.55 5.29 -9.96
CA ALA A 50 -7.54 3.98 -10.60
C ALA A 50 -6.64 3.92 -11.85
N ARG A 51 -6.64 4.97 -12.69
CA ARG A 51 -5.79 5.04 -13.90
C ARG A 51 -4.28 5.06 -13.60
N HIS A 52 -3.89 5.53 -12.41
CA HIS A 52 -2.49 5.67 -12.02
C HIS A 52 -2.01 4.52 -11.14
N LEU A 53 -2.93 3.67 -10.67
CA LEU A 53 -2.62 2.54 -9.82
C LEU A 53 -1.59 1.58 -10.46
N PRO A 54 -1.71 1.19 -11.75
CA PRO A 54 -0.73 0.31 -12.37
C PRO A 54 0.68 0.93 -12.39
N ALA A 55 0.79 2.22 -12.74
CA ALA A 55 2.06 2.93 -12.78
C ALA A 55 2.69 3.06 -11.39
N PHE A 56 1.88 3.33 -10.37
CA PHE A 56 2.36 3.40 -8.99
C PHE A 56 2.89 2.04 -8.52
N VAL A 57 2.16 0.96 -8.81
CA VAL A 57 2.56 -0.40 -8.44
C VAL A 57 3.84 -0.83 -9.16
N SER A 58 3.99 -0.49 -10.44
CA SER A 58 5.25 -0.68 -11.17
C SER A 58 6.41 0.03 -10.46
N ALA A 59 6.24 1.30 -10.06
CA ALA A 59 7.29 2.03 -9.36
C ALA A 59 7.62 1.46 -7.97
N VAL A 60 6.62 0.92 -7.26
CA VAL A 60 6.83 0.19 -5.99
C VAL A 60 7.70 -1.05 -6.23
N ARG A 61 7.41 -1.82 -7.29
CA ARG A 61 8.19 -3.00 -7.71
C ARG A 61 9.62 -2.66 -8.17
N GLU A 62 9.88 -1.42 -8.58
CA GLU A 62 11.24 -0.94 -8.85
C GLU A 62 12.02 -0.58 -7.56
N ILE A 63 11.32 -0.19 -6.49
CA ILE A 63 11.95 0.22 -5.22
C ILE A 63 12.24 -0.98 -4.32
N PHE A 64 11.38 -1.99 -4.33
CA PHE A 64 11.48 -3.18 -3.48
C PHE A 64 11.54 -4.46 -4.32
N LEU A 65 12.40 -5.40 -3.91
CA LEU A 65 12.43 -6.74 -4.51
C LEU A 65 11.16 -7.51 -4.17
N ALA A 66 10.74 -8.42 -5.04
CA ALA A 66 9.55 -9.25 -4.81
C ALA A 66 9.62 -10.00 -3.47
N SER A 67 10.79 -10.55 -3.11
CA SER A 67 11.00 -11.24 -1.83
C SER A 67 10.88 -10.32 -0.62
N GLU A 68 11.31 -9.06 -0.73
CA GLU A 68 11.11 -8.07 0.32
C GLU A 68 9.61 -7.76 0.46
N ILE A 69 8.92 -7.58 -0.67
CA ILE A 69 7.49 -7.29 -0.70
C ILE A 69 6.70 -8.39 0.01
N ASP A 70 6.96 -9.66 -0.30
CA ASP A 70 6.30 -10.79 0.34
C ASP A 70 6.49 -10.79 1.87
N GLN A 71 7.74 -10.72 2.32
CA GLN A 71 8.07 -10.76 3.75
C GLN A 71 7.46 -9.57 4.52
N HIS A 72 7.43 -8.40 3.91
CA HIS A 72 6.87 -7.20 4.52
C HIS A 72 5.34 -7.20 4.50
N LEU A 73 4.70 -7.74 3.46
CA LEU A 73 3.25 -7.90 3.38
C LEU A 73 2.74 -8.87 4.46
N GLU A 74 3.42 -10.00 4.69
CA GLU A 74 3.04 -10.94 5.74
C GLU A 74 3.08 -10.29 7.13
N ARG A 75 4.14 -9.51 7.42
CA ARG A 75 4.25 -8.76 8.68
C ARG A 75 3.17 -7.70 8.82
N LEU A 76 2.86 -6.98 7.74
CA LEU A 76 1.83 -5.95 7.73
C LEU A 76 0.43 -6.56 7.95
N GLN A 77 0.15 -7.69 7.30
CA GLN A 77 -1.10 -8.42 7.47
C GLN A 77 -1.26 -8.94 8.90
N ALA A 78 -0.19 -9.50 9.50
CA ALA A 78 -0.21 -9.91 10.90
C ALA A 78 -0.55 -8.74 11.83
N ARG A 79 0.12 -7.60 11.66
CA ARG A 79 -0.11 -6.39 12.48
C ARG A 79 -1.54 -5.85 12.35
N LEU A 80 -2.08 -5.79 11.12
CA LEU A 80 -3.46 -5.35 10.91
C LEU A 80 -4.48 -6.36 11.47
N ALA A 81 -4.18 -7.65 11.39
CA ALA A 81 -5.03 -8.70 11.97
C ALA A 81 -4.99 -8.69 13.51
N GLU A 82 -3.87 -8.33 14.12
CA GLU A 82 -3.77 -8.07 15.56
C GLU A 82 -4.61 -6.85 15.96
N ASN A 83 -4.46 -5.72 15.26
CA ASN A 83 -5.28 -4.52 15.49
C ASN A 83 -6.78 -4.79 15.33
N ALA A 84 -7.17 -5.63 14.35
CA ALA A 84 -8.57 -6.01 14.15
C ALA A 84 -9.14 -6.87 15.29
N ARG A 85 -8.29 -7.63 16.00
CA ARG A 85 -8.69 -8.45 17.17
C ARG A 85 -8.74 -7.64 18.46
N ASP A 86 -7.86 -6.66 18.62
CA ASP A 86 -7.81 -5.79 19.81
C ASP A 86 -9.01 -4.82 19.86
N HIS A 87 -9.49 -4.37 18.69
CA HIS A 87 -10.64 -3.46 18.58
C HIS A 87 -12.03 -4.14 18.73
N ASP A 88 -12.11 -5.46 18.85
CA ASP A 88 -13.38 -6.21 18.93
C ASP A 88 -14.10 -6.02 20.29
N GLU A 89 -13.43 -5.46 21.32
CA GLU A 89 -14.04 -5.28 22.65
C GLU A 89 -14.68 -3.89 22.89
N LEU A 90 -14.31 -2.83 22.14
CA LEU A 90 -14.73 -1.45 22.51
C LEU A 90 -15.15 -0.47 21.40
N ASP A 91 -15.11 -0.77 20.10
CA ASP A 91 -15.57 0.22 19.11
C ASP A 91 -16.04 -0.38 17.76
N LEU A 92 -17.34 -0.27 17.48
CA LEU A 92 -17.98 -0.81 16.26
C LEU A 92 -17.54 -0.06 14.98
N GLU A 93 -16.98 1.16 15.07
CA GLU A 93 -16.51 1.92 13.90
C GLU A 93 -15.02 1.62 13.57
N GLY A 94 -14.18 1.40 14.58
CA GLY A 94 -12.77 1.01 14.39
C GLY A 94 -12.59 -0.37 13.71
N SER A 95 -13.44 -1.34 14.07
CA SER A 95 -13.41 -2.70 13.50
C SER A 95 -13.67 -2.71 11.98
N ASN A 96 -14.53 -1.81 11.49
CA ASN A 96 -14.90 -1.78 10.07
C ASN A 96 -13.77 -1.20 9.19
N THR A 97 -13.03 -0.22 9.71
CA THR A 97 -11.86 0.35 9.03
C THR A 97 -10.71 -0.66 8.98
N ALA A 98 -10.39 -1.31 10.11
CA ALA A 98 -9.35 -2.34 10.15
C ALA A 98 -9.66 -3.54 9.24
N LYS A 99 -10.93 -3.99 9.17
CA LYS A 99 -11.36 -5.03 8.23
C LYS A 99 -11.25 -4.58 6.77
N SER A 100 -11.58 -3.32 6.48
CA SER A 100 -11.44 -2.74 5.14
C SER A 100 -9.97 -2.63 4.71
N ASP A 101 -9.07 -2.29 5.63
CA ASP A 101 -7.64 -2.20 5.38
C ASP A 101 -7.00 -3.57 5.14
N LEU A 102 -7.45 -4.61 5.87
CA LEU A 102 -7.02 -5.99 5.61
C LEU A 102 -7.44 -6.49 4.22
N GLU A 103 -8.67 -6.18 3.79
CA GLU A 103 -9.16 -6.52 2.46
C GLU A 103 -8.41 -5.74 1.36
N LEU A 104 -8.18 -4.45 1.58
CA LEU A 104 -7.35 -3.63 0.69
C LEU A 104 -5.93 -4.17 0.59
N LEU A 105 -5.32 -4.57 1.72
CA LEU A 105 -3.99 -5.15 1.73
C LEU A 105 -3.94 -6.49 0.98
N ARG A 106 -4.99 -7.31 1.10
CA ARG A 106 -5.10 -8.54 0.30
C ARG A 106 -5.14 -8.23 -1.19
N GLN A 107 -5.90 -7.21 -1.60
CA GLN A 107 -5.96 -6.76 -2.99
C GLN A 107 -4.61 -6.19 -3.47
N ILE A 108 -3.93 -5.41 -2.63
CA ILE A 108 -2.57 -4.90 -2.90
C ILE A 108 -1.58 -6.05 -3.09
N SER A 109 -1.65 -7.07 -2.22
CA SER A 109 -0.77 -8.23 -2.27
C SER A 109 -0.95 -9.01 -3.57
N ASP A 110 -2.20 -9.29 -3.95
CA ASP A 110 -2.51 -9.93 -5.22
C ASP A 110 -1.98 -9.12 -6.42
N LEU A 111 -2.19 -7.80 -6.37
CA LEU A 111 -1.81 -6.88 -7.44
C LEU A 111 -0.28 -6.69 -7.55
N LEU A 112 0.46 -6.75 -6.44
CA LEU A 112 1.93 -6.74 -6.43
C LEU A 112 2.53 -8.07 -6.89
N ARG A 113 1.84 -9.19 -6.60
CA ARG A 113 2.24 -10.54 -7.02
C ARG A 113 1.83 -10.87 -8.45
N ALA A 114 0.86 -10.15 -9.01
CA ALA A 114 0.38 -10.35 -10.37
C ALA A 114 1.54 -10.16 -11.38
N PRO A 115 1.87 -11.20 -12.19
CA PRO A 115 2.99 -11.13 -13.13
C PRO A 115 2.76 -10.11 -14.24
N ASN A 116 1.50 -9.80 -14.57
CA ASN A 116 1.13 -8.79 -15.57
C ASN A 116 0.00 -7.91 -15.00
N LEU A 117 0.34 -6.70 -14.58
CA LEU A 117 -0.63 -5.62 -14.52
C LEU A 117 -0.97 -5.33 -15.98
N GLY A 118 -2.07 -5.88 -16.49
CA GLY A 118 -2.44 -5.84 -17.89
C GLY A 118 -2.38 -4.42 -18.47
N THR A 119 -1.24 -4.05 -19.04
CA THR A 119 -1.11 -2.99 -20.03
C THR A 119 -1.39 -3.64 -21.36
N ALA A 120 -2.67 -3.69 -21.73
CA ALA A 120 -3.10 -3.90 -23.11
C ALA A 120 -4.03 -2.74 -23.47
#